data_AF-S4PCX0-F1
#
_entry.id   AF-S4PCX0-F1
#
_cell.length_a   1.000
_cell.length_b   1.000
_cell.length_c   1.000
_cell.angle_alpha   90.00
_cell.angle_beta   90.00
_cell.angle_gamma   90.00
#
_symmetry.space_group_name_H-M   'P 1'
#
loop_
_entity.id
_entity.type
_entity.pdbx_description
1 polymer ?
#
loop_
_entity_poly.entity_id
_entity_poly.type
_entity_poly.pdbx_seq_one_letter_code
_entity_poly.pdbx_strand_id
1 'polypeptide(L)'
;MYVDRARLNLNGCYISKTTYLRHGENSFQDHFYRPWYLIDYYRYLRFFPEGLVLMWTTAEEPAACVGHLKYRETKNSLGIMSGHYRLVGDTVVIFIKKPCSEKTPASNTRFRARRKEAAEPHEQVFQLELQVRSLRAHRNWQLAWRRYAVSTRREQWSAFELAPGKFPPFAFSPVRAYTAEASAPLLQTCA
;
A
#
# COMPACT_ATOMS: atom_id res chain seq x y z
N MET A 1 14.37 -15.98 23.99
CA MET A 1 15.46 -16.02 22.99
C MET A 1 15.08 -15.12 21.81
N TYR A 2 15.93 -14.18 21.36
CA TYR A 2 15.55 -13.15 20.37
C TYR A 2 15.32 -13.65 18.93
N VAL A 3 15.65 -14.91 18.63
CA VAL A 3 15.61 -15.51 17.28
C VAL A 3 14.18 -15.84 16.83
N ASP A 4 13.31 -16.20 17.77
CA ASP A 4 11.91 -16.56 17.46
C ASP A 4 10.97 -15.36 17.43
N ARG A 5 11.49 -14.16 17.73
CA ARG A 5 10.69 -12.94 17.67
C ARG A 5 10.40 -12.59 16.21
N ALA A 6 9.14 -12.32 15.91
CA ALA A 6 8.73 -11.79 14.62
C ALA A 6 9.46 -10.46 14.32
N ARG A 7 9.86 -10.27 13.05
CA ARG A 7 10.59 -9.08 12.58
C ARG A 7 10.14 -8.73 11.17
N LEU A 8 10.17 -7.45 10.82
CA LEU A 8 9.95 -7.02 9.43
C LEU A 8 11.28 -6.99 8.68
N ASN A 9 11.27 -7.44 7.42
CA ASN A 9 12.42 -7.34 6.56
C ASN A 9 12.47 -5.97 5.88
N LEU A 10 13.57 -5.25 6.12
CA LEU A 10 13.76 -3.86 5.66
C LEU A 10 14.62 -3.76 4.39
N ASN A 11 15.10 -4.87 3.84
CA ASN A 11 15.96 -4.95 2.66
C ASN A 11 15.21 -5.36 1.37
N GLY A 12 13.89 -5.30 1.38
CA GLY A 12 13.07 -5.66 0.23
C GLY A 12 11.69 -4.99 0.24
N CYS A 13 10.80 -5.53 -0.58
CA CYS A 13 9.40 -5.10 -0.66
C CYS A 13 8.49 -6.29 -0.36
N TYR A 14 7.41 -6.05 0.36
CA TYR A 14 6.33 -7.00 0.53
C TYR A 14 5.32 -6.78 -0.59
N ILE A 15 5.00 -7.83 -1.36
CA ILE A 15 4.21 -7.75 -2.58
C ILE A 15 3.00 -8.68 -2.46
N SER A 16 1.81 -8.12 -2.66
CA SER A 16 0.55 -8.86 -2.75
C SER A 16 0.00 -8.72 -4.17
N LYS A 17 0.01 -9.80 -4.96
CA LYS A 17 -0.61 -9.86 -6.29
C LYS A 17 -2.05 -10.30 -6.16
N THR A 18 -2.97 -9.54 -6.75
CA THR A 18 -4.41 -9.86 -6.83
C THR A 18 -4.80 -9.90 -8.30
N THR A 19 -5.45 -10.99 -8.71
CA THR A 19 -5.89 -11.20 -10.09
C THR A 19 -7.40 -11.35 -10.10
N TYR A 20 -8.08 -10.62 -10.98
CA TYR A 20 -9.52 -10.82 -11.19
C TYR A 20 -9.89 -10.80 -12.66
N LEU A 21 -11.00 -11.46 -12.97
CA LEU A 21 -11.56 -11.52 -14.31
C LEU A 21 -12.59 -10.39 -14.44
N ARG A 22 -12.46 -9.56 -15.48
CA ARG A 22 -13.38 -8.46 -15.79
C ARG A 22 -14.02 -8.73 -17.14
N HIS A 23 -15.33 -8.57 -17.24
CA HIS A 23 -16.00 -8.54 -18.52
C HIS A 23 -15.58 -7.30 -19.31
N GLY A 24 -15.24 -7.50 -20.57
CA GLY A 24 -15.04 -6.38 -21.50
C GLY A 24 -16.36 -5.77 -21.95
N GLU A 25 -16.25 -4.66 -22.66
CA GLU A 25 -17.42 -4.01 -23.25
C GLU A 25 -17.93 -4.85 -24.41
N ASN A 26 -19.23 -5.15 -24.40
CA ASN A 26 -19.86 -5.86 -25.50
C ASN A 26 -20.01 -4.90 -26.69
N SER A 27 -19.70 -5.38 -27.89
CA SER A 27 -20.00 -4.61 -29.10
C SER A 27 -21.51 -4.49 -29.26
N PHE A 28 -21.99 -3.31 -29.65
CA PHE A 28 -23.42 -3.08 -29.90
C PHE A 28 -23.95 -3.93 -31.07
N GLN A 29 -23.08 -4.28 -32.03
CA GLN A 29 -23.46 -5.00 -33.25
C GLN A 29 -23.18 -6.51 -33.17
N ASP A 30 -22.30 -6.96 -32.26
CA ASP A 30 -21.91 -8.36 -32.15
C ASP A 30 -22.24 -8.92 -30.77
N HIS A 31 -23.32 -9.68 -30.70
CA HIS A 31 -23.80 -10.33 -29.47
C HIS A 31 -23.00 -11.60 -29.10
N PHE A 32 -22.17 -12.13 -30.01
CA PHE A 32 -21.34 -13.32 -29.80
C PHE A 32 -19.95 -12.96 -29.25
N TYR A 33 -19.48 -11.74 -29.52
CA TYR A 33 -18.22 -11.26 -28.98
C TYR A 33 -18.36 -10.81 -27.51
N ARG A 34 -17.92 -11.68 -26.59
CA ARG A 34 -17.92 -11.45 -25.13
C ARG A 34 -16.50 -11.53 -24.57
N PRO A 35 -15.68 -10.48 -24.73
CA PRO A 35 -14.30 -10.50 -24.26
C PRO A 35 -14.23 -10.56 -22.73
N TRP A 36 -13.25 -11.29 -22.22
CA TRP A 36 -12.89 -11.31 -20.80
C TRP A 36 -11.44 -10.86 -20.64
N TYR A 37 -11.21 -9.97 -19.67
CA TYR A 37 -9.89 -9.47 -19.32
C TYR A 37 -9.44 -10.09 -18.01
N LEU A 38 -8.23 -10.63 -18.00
CA LEU A 38 -7.54 -11.00 -16.77
C LEU A 38 -6.71 -9.81 -16.31
N ILE A 39 -7.08 -9.21 -15.17
CA ILE A 39 -6.43 -7.99 -14.68
C ILE A 39 -5.66 -8.31 -13.40
N ASP A 40 -4.39 -7.93 -13.41
CA ASP A 40 -3.48 -8.04 -12.28
C ASP A 40 -3.30 -6.69 -11.60
N TYR A 41 -3.38 -6.69 -10.27
CA TYR A 41 -2.99 -5.55 -9.44
C TYR A 41 -2.03 -6.00 -8.36
N TYR A 42 -1.06 -5.15 -8.09
CA TYR A 42 -0.03 -5.35 -7.10
C TYR A 42 -0.18 -4.32 -6.00
N ARG A 43 -0.11 -4.79 -4.75
CA ARG A 43 0.09 -3.94 -3.57
C ARG A 43 1.51 -4.12 -3.08
N TYR A 44 2.23 -3.03 -2.98
CA TYR A 44 3.60 -2.96 -2.51
C TYR A 44 3.63 -2.32 -1.13
N LEU A 45 4.38 -2.91 -0.22
CA LEU A 45 4.70 -2.37 1.10
C LEU A 45 6.22 -2.36 1.29
N ARG A 46 6.76 -1.17 1.54
CA ARG A 46 8.19 -0.96 1.79
C ARG A 46 8.36 -0.34 3.17
N PHE A 47 9.07 -1.04 4.05
CA PHE A 47 9.32 -0.62 5.43
C PHE A 47 10.72 -0.03 5.58
N PHE A 48 10.83 1.01 6.41
CA PHE A 48 12.08 1.68 6.76
C PHE A 48 12.37 1.59 8.26
N PRO A 49 13.65 1.64 8.70
CA PRO A 49 14.02 1.45 10.11
C PRO A 49 13.39 2.45 11.09
N GLU A 50 13.14 3.70 10.66
CA GLU A 50 12.53 4.75 11.49
C GLU A 50 11.03 4.56 11.79
N GLY A 51 10.41 3.50 11.28
CA GLY A 51 8.96 3.29 11.42
C GLY A 51 8.14 3.92 10.29
N LEU A 52 8.77 4.36 9.19
CA LEU A 52 8.10 4.81 7.97
C LEU A 52 7.75 3.63 7.07
N VAL A 53 6.57 3.67 6.44
CA VAL A 53 6.15 2.70 5.43
C VAL A 53 5.60 3.41 4.20
N LEU A 54 5.96 2.89 3.03
CA LEU A 54 5.36 3.28 1.76
C LEU A 54 4.41 2.18 1.30
N MET A 55 3.21 2.58 0.90
CA MET A 55 2.22 1.74 0.26
C MET A 55 1.98 2.22 -1.17
N TRP A 56 1.92 1.28 -2.10
CA TRP A 56 1.51 1.58 -3.47
C TRP A 56 0.64 0.48 -4.04
N THR A 57 -0.48 0.85 -4.66
CA THR A 57 -1.36 -0.08 -5.38
C THR A 57 -1.38 0.32 -6.85
N THR A 58 -0.94 -0.58 -7.72
CA THR A 58 -0.82 -0.33 -9.17
C THR A 58 -0.99 -1.63 -9.97
N ALA A 59 -1.30 -1.52 -11.26
CA ALA A 59 -1.32 -2.66 -12.18
C ALA A 59 0.07 -3.04 -12.71
N GLU A 60 1.07 -2.18 -12.46
CA GLU A 60 2.44 -2.36 -12.94
C GLU A 60 3.20 -3.46 -12.20
N GLU A 61 4.01 -4.21 -12.95
CA GLU A 61 4.81 -5.32 -12.43
C GLU A 61 5.98 -4.84 -11.55
N PRO A 62 6.52 -5.71 -10.66
CA PRO A 62 7.54 -5.32 -9.69
C PRO A 62 8.77 -4.65 -10.31
N ALA A 63 9.20 -5.07 -11.50
CA ALA A 63 10.39 -4.53 -12.17
C ALA A 63 10.29 -3.01 -12.43
N ALA A 64 9.10 -2.51 -12.79
CA ALA A 64 8.85 -1.09 -13.00
C ALA A 64 8.62 -0.33 -11.68
N CYS A 65 8.13 -1.00 -10.65
CA CYS A 65 7.69 -0.35 -9.42
C CYS A 65 8.78 -0.20 -8.35
N VAL A 66 9.63 -1.21 -8.15
CA VAL A 66 10.51 -1.26 -6.97
C VAL A 66 11.48 -0.07 -6.91
N GLY A 67 11.92 0.45 -8.05
CA GLY A 67 12.79 1.63 -8.11
C GLY A 67 12.16 2.89 -7.51
N HIS A 68 10.85 3.08 -7.67
CA HIS A 68 10.14 4.25 -7.15
C HIS A 68 9.94 4.23 -5.63
N LEU A 69 10.04 3.05 -5.01
CA LEU A 69 9.92 2.86 -3.55
C LEU A 69 11.28 2.85 -2.85
N LYS A 70 12.36 3.16 -3.57
CA LYS A 70 13.73 3.15 -3.01
C LYS A 70 13.91 4.23 -1.95
N TYR A 71 13.45 5.44 -2.25
CA TYR A 71 13.64 6.63 -1.41
C TYR A 71 12.41 6.89 -0.55
N ARG A 72 12.62 7.53 0.60
CA ARG A 72 11.56 7.91 1.55
C ARG A 72 10.63 8.96 0.96
N GLU A 73 11.22 9.91 0.24
CA GLU A 73 10.50 10.95 -0.49
C GLU A 73 10.08 10.40 -1.84
N THR A 74 8.77 10.26 -2.02
CA THR A 74 8.18 9.74 -3.25
C THR A 74 7.57 10.87 -4.06
N LYS A 75 7.66 10.77 -5.39
CA LYS A 75 6.96 11.72 -6.28
C LYS A 75 5.45 11.57 -6.11
N ASN A 76 4.79 12.63 -5.66
CA ASN A 76 3.34 12.66 -5.39
C ASN A 76 2.46 12.26 -6.59
N SER A 77 2.99 12.30 -7.82
CA SER A 77 2.25 11.96 -9.04
C SER A 77 1.90 10.47 -9.19
N LEU A 78 2.62 9.56 -8.52
CA LEU A 78 2.48 8.12 -8.71
C LEU A 78 1.40 7.47 -7.83
N GLY A 79 0.80 8.24 -6.91
CA GLY A 79 -0.18 7.72 -5.95
C GLY A 79 0.43 6.81 -4.88
N ILE A 80 1.75 6.91 -4.66
CA ILE A 80 2.42 6.26 -3.53
C ILE A 80 2.01 7.00 -2.26
N MET A 81 1.61 6.24 -1.25
CA MET A 81 1.14 6.77 0.03
C MET A 81 2.17 6.47 1.12
N SER A 82 2.50 7.47 1.92
CA SER A 82 3.40 7.33 3.07
C SER A 82 2.62 7.24 4.37
N GLY A 83 3.15 6.46 5.29
CA GLY A 83 2.56 6.26 6.61
C GLY A 83 3.58 5.81 7.63
N HIS A 84 3.10 5.47 8.81
CA HIS A 84 3.91 4.95 9.89
C HIS A 84 3.46 3.55 10.29
N TYR A 85 4.40 2.76 10.79
CA TYR A 85 4.12 1.42 11.27
C TYR A 85 4.72 1.15 12.64
N ARG A 86 4.12 0.20 13.36
CA ARG A 86 4.67 -0.35 14.60
C ARG A 86 4.46 -1.85 14.62
N LEU A 87 5.48 -2.59 15.03
CA LEU A 87 5.40 -4.04 15.24
C LEU A 87 5.13 -4.31 16.73
N VAL A 88 4.02 -4.97 17.03
CA VAL A 88 3.61 -5.39 18.38
C VAL A 88 3.43 -6.90 18.36
N GLY A 89 4.28 -7.62 19.09
CA GLY A 89 4.32 -9.09 19.02
C GLY A 89 4.67 -9.55 17.60
N ASP A 90 3.72 -10.25 16.97
CA ASP A 90 3.79 -10.72 15.59
C ASP A 90 2.93 -9.89 14.61
N THR A 91 2.32 -8.80 15.08
CA THR A 91 1.37 -8.00 14.30
C THR A 91 1.94 -6.63 14.00
N VAL A 92 2.02 -6.28 12.72
CA VAL A 92 2.35 -4.94 12.26
C VAL A 92 1.07 -4.13 12.08
N VAL A 93 1.01 -2.99 12.75
CA VAL A 93 -0.05 -2.00 12.59
C VAL A 93 0.50 -0.85 11.77
N ILE A 94 -0.22 -0.46 10.72
CA ILE A 94 0.16 0.58 9.78
C ILE A 94 -0.93 1.64 9.74
N PHE A 95 -0.53 2.91 9.79
CA PHE A 95 -1.41 4.07 9.60
C PHE A 95 -0.91 4.91 8.43
N ILE A 96 -1.78 5.14 7.45
CA ILE A 96 -1.48 5.90 6.24
C ILE A 96 -2.46 7.03 6.11
N LYS A 97 -1.95 8.26 5.97
CA LYS A 97 -2.77 9.46 5.81
C LYS A 97 -2.77 9.87 4.35
N LYS A 98 -3.96 9.94 3.76
CA LYS A 98 -4.16 10.40 2.39
C LYS A 98 -4.82 11.77 2.42
N PRO A 99 -4.13 12.84 1.99
CA PRO A 99 -4.80 14.09 1.72
C PRO A 99 -5.74 13.88 0.53
N CYS A 100 -7.03 14.16 0.72
CA CYS A 100 -7.96 14.23 -0.41
C CYS A 100 -7.62 15.50 -1.19
N SER A 101 -6.89 15.35 -2.30
CA SER A 101 -6.85 16.42 -3.30
C SER A 101 -8.13 16.33 -4.10
N GLU A 102 -9.07 17.23 -3.83
CA GLU A 102 -10.09 17.54 -4.82
C GLU A 102 -9.38 18.06 -6.06
N LYS A 103 -9.09 17.18 -7.03
CA LYS A 103 -8.86 17.62 -8.40
C LYS A 103 -10.20 18.17 -8.87
N THR A 104 -10.42 19.47 -8.65
CA THR A 104 -11.52 20.19 -9.28
C THR A 104 -11.37 19.93 -10.77
N PRO A 105 -12.32 19.29 -11.47
CA PRO A 105 -12.27 19.27 -12.92
C PRO A 105 -12.25 20.73 -13.36
N ALA A 106 -11.35 21.10 -14.26
CA ALA A 106 -11.32 22.42 -14.87
C ALA A 106 -12.61 22.61 -15.68
N SER A 107 -13.70 22.94 -15.00
CA SER A 107 -14.97 23.32 -15.61
C SER A 107 -14.79 24.73 -16.14
N ASN A 108 -14.68 24.86 -17.46
CA ASN A 108 -14.65 26.12 -18.21
C ASN A 108 -16.01 26.85 -18.16
N THR A 109 -16.65 26.96 -16.99
CA THR A 109 -17.92 27.65 -16.83
C THR A 109 -17.68 28.98 -16.13
N ARG A 110 -17.45 30.04 -16.94
CA ARG A 110 -17.23 31.45 -16.52
C ARG A 110 -18.45 32.13 -15.87
N PHE A 111 -19.44 31.37 -15.40
CA PHE A 111 -20.69 31.90 -14.86
C PHE A 111 -21.07 31.19 -13.57
N ARG A 112 -20.47 31.62 -12.45
CA ARG A 112 -21.07 31.72 -11.10
C ARG A 112 -19.97 31.96 -10.07
N ALA A 113 -19.62 33.23 -9.86
CA ALA A 113 -18.94 33.65 -8.63
C ALA A 113 -19.97 33.69 -7.48
N ARG A 114 -20.43 32.50 -7.03
CA ARG A 114 -21.16 32.38 -5.77
C ARG A 114 -20.17 31.82 -4.77
N ARG A 115 -19.85 32.62 -3.75
CA ARG A 115 -19.03 32.32 -2.56
C ARG A 115 -18.89 30.82 -2.33
N LYS A 116 -17.79 30.23 -2.82
CA LYS A 116 -17.47 28.82 -2.59
C LYS A 116 -16.92 28.74 -1.16
N GLU A 117 -17.72 28.22 -0.23
CA GLU A 117 -17.20 27.82 1.09
C GLU A 117 -15.99 26.92 0.85
N ALA A 118 -14.89 27.20 1.55
CA ALA A 118 -13.69 26.39 1.46
C ALA A 118 -14.05 24.96 1.91
N ALA A 119 -14.09 24.02 0.96
CA ALA A 119 -14.30 22.63 1.28
C ALA A 119 -13.13 22.18 2.16
N GLU A 120 -13.43 21.86 3.43
CA GLU A 120 -12.44 21.30 4.35
C GLU A 120 -11.76 20.09 3.67
N PRO A 121 -10.43 20.02 3.62
CA PRO A 121 -9.74 18.87 3.06
C PRO A 121 -10.10 17.63 3.89
N HIS A 122 -10.88 16.72 3.29
CA HIS A 122 -11.27 15.49 3.97
C HIS A 122 -10.05 14.55 4.01
N GLU A 123 -9.32 14.55 5.12
CA GLU A 123 -8.20 13.63 5.34
C GLU A 123 -8.74 12.20 5.50
N GLN A 124 -8.26 11.27 4.68
CA GLN A 124 -8.57 9.84 4.84
C GLN A 124 -7.43 9.14 5.56
N VAL A 125 -7.74 8.39 6.62
CA VAL A 125 -6.76 7.59 7.35
C VAL A 125 -7.05 6.12 7.11
N PHE A 126 -6.05 5.39 6.63
CA PHE A 126 -6.10 3.95 6.44
C PHE A 126 -5.36 3.27 7.58
N GLN A 127 -6.00 2.31 8.23
CA GLN A 127 -5.42 1.44 9.23
C GLN A 127 -5.33 0.02 8.67
N LEU A 128 -4.12 -0.55 8.67
CA LEU A 128 -3.90 -1.94 8.34
C LEU A 128 -3.33 -2.67 9.54
N GLU A 129 -3.81 -3.89 9.76
CA GLU A 129 -3.20 -4.83 10.69
C GLU A 129 -2.83 -6.07 9.89
N LEU A 130 -1.54 -6.40 9.89
CA LEU A 130 -1.00 -7.55 9.20
C LEU A 130 -0.22 -8.41 10.18
N GLN A 131 -0.39 -9.72 10.11
CA GLN A 131 0.38 -10.66 10.90
C GLN A 131 1.63 -11.10 10.15
N VAL A 132 2.79 -10.98 10.80
CA VAL A 132 4.06 -11.52 10.33
C VAL A 132 4.03 -13.04 10.44
N ARG A 133 4.28 -13.73 9.32
CA ARG A 133 4.29 -15.18 9.22
C ARG A 133 5.54 -15.67 8.52
N SER A 134 5.90 -16.92 8.78
CA SER A 134 6.86 -17.66 7.97
C SER A 134 6.21 -18.10 6.66
N LEU A 135 6.99 -18.08 5.58
CA LEU A 135 6.58 -18.55 4.25
C LEU A 135 7.58 -19.58 3.76
N ARG A 136 7.11 -20.83 3.59
CA ARG A 136 7.97 -21.98 3.25
C ARG A 136 9.10 -22.10 4.28
N ALA A 137 10.35 -22.20 3.84
CA ALA A 137 11.53 -22.28 4.71
C ALA A 137 11.96 -20.91 5.29
N HIS A 138 11.35 -19.80 4.86
CA HIS A 138 11.78 -18.46 5.26
C HIS A 138 10.90 -17.89 6.37
N ARG A 139 11.53 -17.52 7.49
CA ARG A 139 10.86 -16.88 8.63
C ARG A 139 10.53 -15.43 8.32
N ASN A 140 9.38 -14.93 8.76
CA ASN A 140 8.97 -13.54 8.63
C ASN A 140 8.84 -13.00 7.17
N TRP A 141 8.67 -13.91 6.20
CA TRP A 141 8.61 -13.59 4.78
C TRP A 141 7.20 -13.37 4.26
N GLN A 142 6.19 -13.35 5.12
CA GLN A 142 4.82 -13.08 4.73
C GLN A 142 4.12 -12.15 5.70
N LEU A 143 3.29 -11.26 5.16
CA LEU A 143 2.34 -10.44 5.93
C LEU A 143 0.92 -10.85 5.54
N ALA A 144 0.21 -11.46 6.47
CA ALA A 144 -1.17 -11.89 6.26
C ALA A 144 -2.16 -10.85 6.79
N TRP A 145 -3.19 -10.54 6.03
CA TRP A 145 -4.22 -9.58 6.44
C TRP A 145 -4.95 -10.03 7.71
N ARG A 146 -5.11 -9.10 8.65
CA ARG A 146 -5.95 -9.26 9.86
C ARG A 146 -7.06 -8.23 9.91
N ARG A 147 -6.73 -6.98 9.58
CA ARG A 147 -7.70 -5.88 9.50
C ARG A 147 -7.29 -4.90 8.42
N TYR A 148 -8.27 -4.33 7.76
CA TYR A 148 -8.10 -3.15 6.94
C TYR A 148 -9.31 -2.24 7.15
N ALA A 149 -9.07 -0.98 7.52
CA ALA A 149 -10.14 -0.02 7.74
C ALA A 149 -9.74 1.37 7.25
N VAL A 150 -10.74 2.17 6.89
CA VAL A 150 -10.57 3.57 6.51
C VAL A 150 -11.44 4.46 7.39
N SER A 151 -10.91 5.63 7.75
CA SER A 151 -11.63 6.71 8.40
C SER A 151 -11.60 7.94 7.49
N THR A 152 -12.77 8.50 7.17
CA THR A 152 -12.92 9.66 6.27
C THR A 152 -13.43 10.92 6.98
N ARG A 153 -13.98 10.74 8.19
CA ARG A 153 -14.39 11.78 9.14
C ARG A 153 -13.82 11.37 10.47
N ARG A 154 -13.33 12.34 11.27
CA ARG A 154 -12.40 12.15 12.40
C ARG A 154 -12.72 11.03 13.42
N GLU A 155 -13.89 10.36 13.37
CA GLU A 155 -14.25 9.29 14.31
C GLU A 155 -14.95 8.06 13.72
N GLN A 156 -15.33 8.02 12.44
CA GLN A 156 -16.03 6.84 11.88
C GLN A 156 -15.11 5.96 11.05
N TRP A 157 -14.89 4.72 11.51
CA TRP A 157 -14.13 3.70 10.80
C TRP A 157 -15.06 2.78 9.99
N SER A 158 -14.71 2.57 8.73
CA SER A 158 -15.32 1.57 7.85
C SER A 158 -14.31 0.47 7.59
N ALA A 159 -14.62 -0.76 8.00
CA ALA A 159 -13.77 -1.93 7.78
C ALA A 159 -14.02 -2.52 6.39
N PHE A 160 -12.94 -2.96 5.74
CA PHE A 160 -13.02 -3.70 4.48
C PHE A 160 -13.22 -5.19 4.75
N GLU A 161 -13.99 -5.84 3.88
CA GLU A 161 -14.13 -7.29 3.88
C GLU A 161 -12.90 -7.96 3.26
N LEU A 162 -12.16 -8.73 4.07
CA LEU A 162 -10.88 -9.33 3.70
C LEU A 162 -11.05 -10.69 3.02
N ALA A 163 -11.77 -10.74 1.91
CA ALA A 163 -11.91 -11.97 1.13
C ALA A 163 -10.53 -12.44 0.59
N PRO A 164 -10.16 -13.73 0.74
CA PRO A 164 -8.81 -14.22 0.37
C PRO A 164 -8.39 -13.92 -1.08
N GLY A 165 -9.34 -13.94 -2.03
CA GLY A 165 -9.08 -13.61 -3.43
C GLY A 165 -8.83 -12.12 -3.68
N LYS A 166 -9.40 -11.22 -2.86
CA LYS A 166 -9.19 -9.77 -2.96
C LYS A 166 -8.00 -9.31 -2.12
N PHE A 167 -7.75 -9.97 -0.99
CA PHE A 167 -6.70 -9.62 -0.05
C PHE A 167 -5.78 -10.82 0.21
N PRO A 168 -5.01 -11.26 -0.80
CA PRO A 168 -4.00 -12.26 -0.59
C PRO A 168 -2.88 -11.71 0.31
N PRO A 169 -2.16 -12.59 1.04
CA PRO A 169 -1.06 -12.16 1.88
C PRO A 169 0.09 -11.59 1.05
N PHE A 170 0.84 -10.66 1.62
CA PHE A 170 2.05 -10.14 0.98
C PHE A 170 3.19 -11.13 1.16
N ALA A 171 3.88 -11.48 0.07
CA ALA A 171 5.13 -12.21 0.12
C ALA A 171 6.32 -11.24 0.06
N PHE A 172 7.37 -11.53 0.84
CA PHE A 172 8.58 -10.74 0.83
C PHE A 172 9.43 -11.02 -0.41
N SER A 173 9.86 -9.96 -1.09
CA SER A 173 10.80 -10.00 -2.20
C SER A 173 12.03 -9.15 -1.86
N PRO A 174 13.24 -9.73 -1.75
CA PRO A 174 14.47 -8.98 -1.59
C PRO A 174 14.71 -8.03 -2.77
N VAL A 175 15.22 -6.82 -2.51
CA VAL A 175 15.54 -5.84 -3.56
C VAL A 175 16.90 -5.23 -3.26
N ARG A 176 17.91 -5.56 -4.06
CA ARG A 176 19.30 -5.15 -3.83
C ARG A 176 19.49 -3.63 -3.80
N ALA A 177 18.73 -2.88 -4.59
CA ALA A 177 18.83 -1.43 -4.64
C ALA A 177 18.46 -0.73 -3.32
N TYR A 178 17.79 -1.43 -2.40
CA TYR A 178 17.32 -0.88 -1.13
C TYR A 178 18.34 -0.89 -0.01
N THR A 179 19.46 -1.61 -0.16
CA THR A 179 20.54 -1.63 0.84
C THR A 179 21.55 -0.51 0.67
N ALA A 180 21.39 0.34 -0.35
CA ALA A 180 22.34 1.42 -0.65
C ALA A 180 22.29 2.58 0.36
N GLU A 181 21.20 2.75 1.12
CA GLU A 181 21.03 3.84 2.10
C GLU A 181 21.08 3.35 3.55
N ALA A 182 22.03 2.48 3.90
CA ALA A 182 22.33 2.20 5.29
C ALA A 182 23.16 3.36 5.88
N SER A 183 22.51 4.49 6.17
CA SER A 183 23.16 5.61 6.85
C SER A 183 23.35 5.29 8.32
N ALA A 184 24.60 5.04 8.69
CA ALA A 184 25.14 4.82 10.02
C ALA A 184 25.18 3.37 10.54
N PRO A 185 26.32 2.94 11.12
CA PRO A 185 26.40 1.70 11.87
C PRO A 185 25.45 1.76 13.07
N LEU A 186 24.95 0.60 13.52
CA LEU A 186 24.25 0.50 14.79
C LEU A 186 25.15 1.11 15.87
N LEU A 187 24.67 2.13 16.58
CA LEU A 187 25.39 2.68 17.73
C LEU A 187 25.74 1.51 18.65
N GLN A 188 27.03 1.23 18.78
CA GLN A 188 27.51 0.27 19.75
C GLN A 188 27.13 0.83 21.11
N THR A 189 26.13 0.22 21.76
CA THR A 189 25.89 0.46 23.17
C THR A 189 27.12 -0.05 23.90
N CYS A 190 27.98 0.86 24.34
CA CYS A 190 29.10 0.52 25.22
C CYS A 190 28.51 -0.19 26.46
N ALA A 191 28.95 -1.42 26.68
CA ALA A 191 28.78 -2.13 27.94
C ALA A 191 30.03 -1.92 28.79
#